data_AF-A0A6M3LTH2-F1
#
_entry.id   AF-A0A6M3LTH2-F1
#
_cell.length_a   1.000
_cell.length_b   1.000
_cell.length_c   1.000
_cell.angle_alpha   90.00
_cell.angle_beta   90.00
_cell.angle_gamma   90.00
#
_symmetry.space_group_name_H-M   'P 1'
#
loop_
_entity.id
_entity.type
_entity.pdbx_description
1 polymer ?
#
loop_
_entity_poly.entity_id
_entity_poly.type
_entity_poly.pdbx_seq_one_letter_code
_entity_poly.pdbx_strand_id
1 'polypeptide(L)'
;MMQEQPDEEQPEVTPDEDHPEVTPGEEPSKVSLHLFMPPAEYELIKKWAEYAVLEGLIEGHPRGNFADYCNFCFNLGEQYLKKYMLKKRGYK
;
A
#
# COMPACT_ATOMS: atom_id res chain seq x y z
N MET A 1 58.18 12.77 27.91
CA MET A 1 58.13 11.45 28.59
C MET A 1 56.78 10.86 28.25
N MET A 2 56.77 9.72 27.56
CA MET A 2 55.57 9.00 27.13
C MET A 2 54.96 8.28 28.35
N GLN A 3 53.63 8.33 28.49
CA GLN A 3 52.88 7.52 29.46
C GLN A 3 52.51 6.17 28.84
N GLU A 4 52.62 5.13 29.66
CA GLU A 4 52.28 3.72 29.39
C GLU A 4 50.76 3.47 29.46
N GLN A 5 50.23 2.68 28.49
CA GLN A 5 49.25 1.55 28.53
C GLN A 5 48.00 1.57 29.46
N PRO A 6 46.97 0.67 29.31
CA PRO A 6 46.76 -0.47 28.39
C PRO A 6 45.34 -0.55 27.74
N ASP A 7 45.14 -1.61 26.94
CA ASP A 7 43.87 -2.20 26.46
C ASP A 7 42.71 -2.17 27.48
N GLU A 8 41.51 -1.77 27.03
CA GLU A 8 40.24 -2.11 27.66
C GLU A 8 39.26 -2.67 26.60
N GLU A 9 38.62 -3.76 27.01
CA GLU A 9 37.77 -4.69 26.28
C GLU A 9 36.61 -4.04 25.51
N GLN A 10 36.34 -4.58 24.31
CA GLN A 10 35.06 -4.44 23.63
C GLN A 10 33.95 -5.10 24.45
N PRO A 11 32.79 -4.43 24.65
CA PRO A 11 31.54 -5.14 24.78
C PRO A 11 30.92 -5.31 23.40
N GLU A 12 30.64 -6.56 23.01
CA GLU A 12 29.68 -6.90 21.96
C GLU A 12 28.35 -6.18 22.24
N VAL A 13 28.00 -5.22 21.39
CA VAL A 13 26.64 -4.68 21.34
C VAL A 13 25.88 -5.58 20.38
N THR A 14 25.16 -6.55 20.94
CA THR A 14 24.11 -7.30 20.24
C THR A 14 23.13 -6.30 19.62
N PRO A 15 22.70 -6.47 18.35
CA PRO A 15 21.71 -5.59 17.77
C PRO A 15 20.37 -5.89 18.43
N ASP A 16 19.95 -5.00 19.33
CA ASP A 16 18.56 -4.99 19.82
C ASP A 16 17.64 -4.83 18.61
N GLU A 17 16.73 -5.81 18.49
CA GLU A 17 15.69 -5.84 17.48
C GLU A 17 14.92 -4.53 17.51
N ASP A 18 15.06 -3.77 16.43
CA ASP A 18 14.27 -2.59 16.09
C ASP A 18 12.82 -3.06 15.89
N HIS A 19 12.11 -3.27 17.00
CA HIS A 19 10.67 -3.35 17.05
C HIS A 19 10.18 -1.90 17.09
N PRO A 20 9.69 -1.32 15.98
CA PRO A 20 9.12 0.01 16.03
C PRO A 20 7.88 -0.04 16.94
N GLU A 21 7.98 0.64 18.07
CA GLU A 21 6.90 0.88 18.99
C GLU A 21 5.81 1.69 18.26
N VAL A 22 4.66 1.07 17.99
CA VAL A 22 3.58 1.69 17.21
C VAL A 22 2.94 2.77 18.05
N THR A 23 3.34 4.03 17.81
CA THR A 23 2.72 5.22 18.40
C THR A 23 1.26 5.32 17.94
N PRO A 24 0.25 5.40 18.83
CA PRO A 24 -1.14 5.55 18.43
C PRO A 24 -1.37 6.99 17.96
N GLY A 25 -1.30 7.22 16.65
CA GLY A 25 -1.53 8.54 16.06
C GLY A 25 -0.90 8.78 14.69
N GLU A 26 -0.08 7.87 14.17
CA GLU A 26 0.40 7.98 12.79
C GLU A 26 -0.75 7.72 11.81
N GLU A 27 -1.06 8.71 10.97
CA GLU A 27 -1.83 8.49 9.76
C GLU A 27 -1.21 7.31 9.01
N PRO A 28 -2.02 6.36 8.49
CA PRO A 28 -1.46 5.20 7.80
C PRO A 28 -0.55 5.69 6.68
N SER A 29 0.74 5.35 6.79
CA SER A 29 1.75 5.74 5.81
C SER A 29 1.24 5.42 4.40
N LYS A 30 1.19 6.44 3.54
CA LYS A 30 0.65 6.30 2.19
C LYS A 30 1.55 5.37 1.38
N VAL A 31 1.11 4.13 1.17
CA VAL A 31 1.80 3.17 0.30
C VAL A 31 1.38 3.39 -1.15
N SER A 32 2.35 3.57 -2.05
CA SER A 32 2.12 3.66 -3.50
C SER A 32 2.61 2.40 -4.20
N LEU A 33 1.77 1.83 -5.07
CA LEU A 33 2.14 0.68 -5.90
C LEU A 33 2.50 1.14 -7.32
N HIS A 34 3.65 0.68 -7.82
CA HIS A 34 4.03 0.86 -9.22
C HIS A 34 3.73 -0.43 -9.99
N LEU A 35 2.89 -0.31 -11.02
CA LEU A 35 2.47 -1.41 -11.88
C LEU A 35 2.94 -1.18 -13.31
N PHE A 36 3.50 -2.21 -13.94
CA PHE A 36 3.78 -2.19 -15.36
C PHE A 36 2.61 -2.79 -16.13
N MET A 37 2.17 -2.10 -17.18
CA MET A 37 1.00 -2.50 -17.96
C MET A 37 1.26 -2.31 -19.46
N PRO A 38 0.81 -3.24 -20.32
CA PRO A 38 0.83 -3.04 -21.76
C PRO A 38 0.08 -1.75 -22.17
N PRO A 39 0.59 -0.97 -23.15
CA PRO A 39 -0.03 0.29 -23.54
C PRO A 39 -1.51 0.17 -23.96
N ALA A 40 -1.88 -0.91 -24.63
CA ALA A 40 -3.25 -1.14 -25.07
C ALA A 40 -4.23 -1.32 -23.90
N GLU A 41 -3.80 -2.02 -22.85
CA GLU A 41 -4.60 -2.22 -21.63
C GLU A 41 -4.72 -0.91 -20.84
N TYR A 42 -3.62 -0.15 -20.77
CA TYR A 42 -3.61 1.14 -20.10
C TYR A 42 -4.60 2.14 -20.72
N GLU A 43 -4.61 2.25 -22.05
CA GLU A 43 -5.56 3.12 -22.77
C GLU A 43 -7.00 2.64 -22.63
N LEU A 44 -7.23 1.32 -22.57
CA LEU A 44 -8.55 0.77 -22.29
C LEU A 44 -9.03 1.17 -20.88
N ILE A 45 -8.17 1.03 -19.87
CA ILE A 45 -8.51 1.36 -18.48
C ILE A 45 -8.75 2.87 -18.31
N LYS A 46 -8.01 3.73 -19.01
CA LYS A 46 -8.31 5.17 -19.03
C LYS A 46 -9.73 5.48 -19.48
N LYS A 47 -10.19 4.84 -20.57
CA LYS A 47 -11.57 5.00 -21.06
C LYS A 47 -12.59 4.53 -20.04
N TRP A 48 -12.31 3.44 -19.33
CA TRP A 48 -13.19 3.00 -18.24
C TRP A 48 -13.20 3.97 -17.07
N ALA A 49 -12.07 4.58 -16.73
CA ALA A 49 -12.01 5.62 -15.71
C ALA A 49 -12.82 6.86 -16.10
N GLU A 50 -12.82 7.25 -17.38
CA GLU A 50 -13.69 8.30 -17.92
C GLU A 50 -15.18 7.95 -17.72
N TYR A 51 -15.59 6.75 -18.15
CA TYR A 51 -16.98 6.31 -17.97
C TYR A 51 -17.37 6.22 -16.50
N ALA A 52 -16.49 5.73 -15.62
CA ALA A 52 -16.77 5.65 -14.20
C ALA A 52 -17.02 7.04 -13.56
N VAL A 53 -16.32 8.09 -14.02
CA VAL A 53 -16.62 9.47 -13.60
C VAL A 53 -17.98 9.92 -14.13
N LEU A 54 -18.28 9.68 -15.41
CA LEU A 54 -19.55 10.08 -16.02
C LEU A 54 -20.77 9.40 -15.35
N GLU A 55 -20.61 8.15 -14.93
CA GLU A 55 -21.62 7.38 -14.19
C GLU A 55 -21.64 7.72 -12.68
N GLY A 56 -20.75 8.59 -12.21
CA GLY A 56 -20.67 8.99 -10.80
C GLY A 56 -20.18 7.89 -9.84
N LEU A 57 -19.50 6.86 -10.35
CA LEU A 57 -18.92 5.76 -9.55
C LEU A 57 -17.64 6.18 -8.83
N ILE A 58 -16.91 7.13 -9.40
CA ILE A 58 -15.72 7.75 -8.82
C ILE A 58 -15.79 9.26 -8.99
N GLU A 59 -15.25 10.01 -8.04
CA GLU A 59 -15.13 11.47 -8.15
C GLU A 59 -13.91 11.84 -9.01
N GLY A 60 -13.98 12.93 -9.77
CA GLY A 60 -12.82 13.41 -10.51
C GLY A 60 -13.13 14.24 -11.76
N HIS A 61 -12.06 14.54 -12.51
CA HIS A 61 -12.17 15.30 -13.75
C HIS A 61 -12.92 14.48 -14.82
N PRO A 62 -13.73 15.09 -15.71
CA PRO A 62 -14.46 14.39 -16.77
C PRO A 62 -13.61 13.60 -17.78
N ARG A 63 -12.27 13.75 -17.71
CA ARG A 63 -11.29 12.98 -18.50
C ARG A 63 -10.82 11.73 -17.76
N GLY A 64 -11.57 11.32 -16.73
CA GLY A 64 -11.24 10.20 -15.87
C GLY A 64 -10.20 10.53 -14.80
N ASN A 65 -10.22 9.75 -13.74
CA ASN A 65 -9.11 9.66 -12.79
C ASN A 65 -8.66 8.20 -12.71
N PHE A 66 -7.53 7.89 -13.36
CA PHE A 66 -7.02 6.53 -13.46
C PHE A 66 -6.72 5.91 -12.09
N ALA A 67 -6.08 6.68 -11.20
CA ALA A 67 -5.71 6.18 -9.88
C ALA A 67 -6.96 5.88 -9.03
N ASP A 68 -7.95 6.77 -9.05
CA ASP A 68 -9.19 6.55 -8.31
C ASP A 68 -10.00 5.40 -8.88
N TYR A 69 -10.02 5.23 -10.20
CA TYR A 69 -10.63 4.06 -10.84
C TYR A 69 -9.94 2.75 -10.41
N CYS A 70 -8.60 2.72 -10.40
CA CYS A 70 -7.86 1.56 -9.91
C CYS A 70 -8.18 1.27 -8.44
N ASN A 71 -8.22 2.29 -7.58
CA ASN A 71 -8.57 2.14 -6.16
C ASN A 71 -10.00 1.63 -5.98
N PHE A 72 -10.95 2.15 -6.75
CA PHE A 72 -12.33 1.67 -6.77
C PHE A 72 -12.39 0.17 -7.12
N CYS A 73 -11.68 -0.25 -8.16
CA CYS A 73 -11.60 -1.65 -8.57
C CYS A 73 -10.96 -2.54 -7.49
N PHE A 74 -9.88 -2.10 -6.85
CA PHE A 74 -9.24 -2.84 -5.76
C PHE A 74 -10.18 -3.03 -4.57
N ASN A 75 -10.87 -1.96 -4.15
CA ASN A 75 -11.84 -2.01 -3.06
C ASN A 75 -13.01 -2.95 -3.39
N LEU A 76 -13.52 -2.88 -4.63
CA LEU A 76 -14.57 -3.77 -5.09
C LEU A 76 -14.12 -5.24 -5.06
N GLY A 77 -12.92 -5.53 -5.56
CA GLY A 77 -12.31 -6.85 -5.52
C GLY A 77 -12.14 -7.38 -4.09
N GLU A 78 -11.69 -6.53 -3.16
CA GLU A 78 -11.55 -6.89 -1.75
C GLU A 78 -12.91 -7.25 -1.12
N GLN A 79 -13.96 -6.46 -1.38
CA GLN A 79 -15.31 -6.74 -0.90
C GLN A 79 -15.84 -8.07 -1.45
N TYR A 80 -15.63 -8.34 -2.74
CA TYR A 80 -16.01 -9.62 -3.35
C TYR A 80 -15.27 -10.79 -2.70
N LEU A 81 -13.96 -10.65 -2.48
CA LEU A 81 -13.15 -11.69 -1.86
C LEU A 81 -13.59 -11.95 -0.41
N LYS A 82 -13.84 -10.90 0.38
CA LYS A 82 -14.38 -11.02 1.76
C LYS A 82 -15.70 -11.79 1.77
N LYS A 83 -16.66 -11.40 0.93
CA LYS A 83 -17.95 -12.09 0.79
C LYS A 83 -17.77 -13.56 0.41
N TYR A 84 -16.90 -13.85 -0.55
CA TYR A 84 -16.62 -15.22 -0.98
C TYR A 84 -16.02 -16.07 0.16
N MET A 85 -15.06 -15.53 0.91
CA MET A 85 -14.42 -16.22 2.03
C MET A 85 -15.41 -16.52 3.16
N LEU A 86 -16.28 -15.56 3.52
CA LEU A 86 -17.32 -15.76 4.53
C LEU A 86 -18.29 -16.87 4.11
N LYS A 87 -18.76 -16.82 2.86
CA LYS A 87 -19.63 -17.86 2.29
C LYS A 87 -18.98 -19.24 2.32
N LYS A 88 -17.71 -19.35 1.92
CA LYS A 88 -16.96 -20.62 1.94
C LYS A 88 -16.80 -21.18 3.36
N ARG A 89 -16.71 -20.32 4.36
CA ARG A 89 -16.58 -20.69 5.78
C ARG A 89 -17.93 -20.91 6.48
N GLY A 90 -19.05 -20.81 5.76
CA GLY A 90 -20.39 -21.07 6.29
C GLY A 90 -21.01 -19.89 7.07
N TYR A 91 -20.38 -18.72 7.06
CA TYR A 91 -20.93 -17.50 7.64
C TYR A 91 -21.81 -16.79 6.60
N LYS A 92 -23.00 -16.32 7.01
CA LYS A 92 -23.97 -15.61 6.17
C LYS A 92 -23.92 -14.11 6.43
#